data_AF-A0A7G8Z982-F1
#
_entry.id   AF-A0A7G8Z982-F1
#
_cell.length_a   1.000
_cell.length_b   1.000
_cell.length_c   1.000
_cell.angle_alpha   90.00
_cell.angle_beta   90.00
_cell.angle_gamma   90.00
#
_symmetry.space_group_name_H-M   'P 1'
#
loop_
_entity.id
_entity.type
_entity.pdbx_description
1 polymer ?
#
loop_
_entity_poly.entity_id
_entity_poly.type
_entity_poly.pdbx_seq_one_letter_code
_entity_poly.pdbx_strand_id
1 'polypeptide(L)'
;MMQGKSSIVNNFGIQETTKHTRWLFSMLGIWFLISKDPLTLQQKLFSIMMLIFCQSIYLIVLIPGLHYCILSSEDIKMKIAYAGPTGYTLSCFLKIYAIIFSRNEIKKCIELMEYKWQEIDNERDNKIMVRNTKQGIQTTIICGMLMYIGAVLYEMAMPFVPENIVAITSNSTRRSLMHPVSRVLFDSRSSPAYELLYCSHIILGVFVCTASVLACNLGAMFVSHLCAQIQIIISRIENLIDTNNEKNSSLQTQIKVIIDFHNKAINFTNHIEEVLSNICLIEMIASCALICLDEYYCILVSIIFYKFKTSVFSHIIHSIKLNRLGEIMN
;
A
#
# COMPACT_ATOMS: atom_id res chain seq x y z
N MET A 1 16.59 -13.41 -38.80
CA MET A 1 16.34 -14.28 -37.62
C MET A 1 16.56 -13.58 -36.27
N MET A 2 17.43 -12.55 -36.17
CA MET A 2 17.61 -11.75 -34.94
C MET A 2 16.45 -10.76 -34.64
N GLN A 3 15.79 -10.21 -35.67
CA GLN A 3 14.61 -9.32 -35.50
C GLN A 3 13.43 -10.00 -34.80
N GLY A 4 13.22 -11.30 -35.01
CA GLY A 4 12.13 -12.06 -34.37
C GLY A 4 12.39 -12.38 -32.90
N LYS A 5 13.65 -12.53 -32.47
CA LYS A 5 13.99 -12.71 -31.04
C LYS A 5 13.86 -11.39 -30.27
N SER A 6 14.26 -10.27 -30.91
CA SER A 6 14.11 -8.92 -30.36
C SER A 6 12.63 -8.57 -30.10
N SER A 7 11.75 -8.80 -31.08
CA SER A 7 10.31 -8.48 -30.93
C SER A 7 9.60 -9.35 -29.87
N ILE A 8 9.98 -10.62 -29.73
CA ILE A 8 9.41 -11.53 -28.72
C ILE A 8 9.86 -11.12 -27.30
N VAL A 9 11.13 -10.73 -27.12
CA VAL A 9 11.65 -10.21 -25.84
C VAL A 9 11.03 -8.84 -25.52
N ASN A 10 10.79 -8.00 -26.53
CA ASN A 10 10.19 -6.67 -26.38
C ASN A 10 8.75 -6.74 -25.85
N ASN A 11 7.93 -7.66 -26.36
CA ASN A 11 6.56 -7.82 -25.86
C ASN A 11 6.50 -8.43 -24.45
N PHE A 12 7.47 -9.27 -24.08
CA PHE A 12 7.47 -9.96 -22.79
C PHE A 12 7.57 -9.00 -21.60
N GLY A 13 8.44 -7.99 -21.66
CA GLY A 13 8.68 -7.05 -20.55
C GLY A 13 7.47 -6.19 -20.18
N ILE A 14 6.80 -5.61 -21.17
CA ILE A 14 5.57 -4.83 -20.94
C ILE A 14 4.44 -5.74 -20.49
N GLN A 15 4.23 -6.87 -21.17
CA GLN A 15 3.13 -7.77 -20.85
C GLN A 15 3.23 -8.31 -19.43
N GLU A 16 4.42 -8.66 -18.96
CA GLU A 16 4.62 -9.09 -17.57
C GLU A 16 4.33 -7.97 -16.57
N THR A 17 4.78 -6.74 -16.86
CA THR A 17 4.55 -5.59 -15.97
C THR A 17 3.06 -5.23 -15.90
N THR A 18 2.39 -5.17 -17.04
CA THR A 18 0.95 -4.84 -17.10
C THR A 18 0.08 -5.98 -16.59
N LYS A 19 0.55 -7.24 -16.64
CA LYS A 19 -0.16 -8.40 -16.08
C LYS A 19 -0.29 -8.33 -14.57
N HIS A 20 0.77 -7.96 -13.84
CA HIS A 20 0.68 -7.76 -12.39
C HIS A 20 -0.29 -6.63 -12.03
N THR A 21 -0.16 -5.50 -12.72
CA THR A 21 -1.07 -4.35 -12.59
C THR A 21 -2.52 -4.73 -12.87
N ARG A 22 -2.75 -5.48 -13.96
CA ARG A 22 -4.08 -6.00 -14.35
C ARG A 22 -4.68 -6.90 -13.29
N TRP A 23 -3.88 -7.79 -12.72
CA TRP A 23 -4.33 -8.72 -11.68
C TRP A 23 -4.77 -7.96 -10.43
N LEU A 24 -3.98 -6.99 -9.97
CA LEU A 24 -4.32 -6.14 -8.82
C LEU A 24 -5.60 -5.31 -9.07
N PHE A 25 -5.73 -4.69 -10.25
CA PHE A 25 -6.96 -3.99 -10.62
C PHE A 25 -8.18 -4.91 -10.69
N SER A 26 -8.00 -6.17 -11.12
CA SER A 26 -9.09 -7.15 -11.21
C SER A 26 -9.57 -7.57 -9.82
N MET A 27 -8.66 -7.74 -8.87
CA MET A 27 -9.00 -8.07 -7.47
C MET A 27 -9.87 -7.00 -6.81
N LEU A 28 -9.63 -5.72 -7.13
CA LEU A 28 -10.44 -4.60 -6.63
C LEU A 28 -11.68 -4.30 -7.50
N GLY A 29 -11.89 -5.02 -8.60
CA GLY A 29 -12.98 -4.77 -9.55
C GLY A 29 -12.83 -3.50 -10.41
N ILE A 30 -11.64 -2.88 -10.42
CA ILE A 30 -11.37 -1.61 -11.12
C ILE A 30 -10.95 -1.87 -12.58
N TRP A 31 -10.53 -3.09 -12.93
CA TRP A 31 -9.95 -3.41 -14.25
C TRP A 31 -10.81 -2.94 -15.43
N PHE A 32 -12.13 -3.07 -15.35
CA PHE A 32 -13.01 -2.65 -16.46
C PHE A 32 -12.94 -1.15 -16.78
N LEU A 33 -12.57 -0.32 -15.80
CA LEU A 33 -12.40 1.12 -15.99
C LEU A 33 -11.11 1.44 -16.74
N ILE A 34 -10.11 0.56 -16.69
CA ILE A 34 -8.73 0.79 -17.15
C ILE A 34 -8.41 0.00 -18.43
N SER A 35 -9.13 -1.09 -18.69
CA SER A 35 -8.97 -1.88 -19.92
C SER A 35 -9.04 -1.00 -21.17
N LYS A 36 -8.08 -1.21 -22.06
CA LYS A 36 -7.99 -0.62 -23.41
C LYS A 36 -8.90 -1.36 -24.38
N ASP A 37 -8.87 -2.70 -24.32
CA ASP A 37 -9.69 -3.55 -25.17
C ASP A 37 -11.14 -3.62 -24.69
N PRO A 38 -12.12 -3.72 -25.62
CA PRO A 38 -13.51 -3.91 -25.27
C PRO A 38 -13.68 -5.25 -24.53
N LEU A 39 -14.04 -5.17 -23.25
CA LEU A 39 -14.35 -6.34 -22.45
C LEU A 39 -15.68 -6.93 -22.86
N THR A 40 -15.80 -8.26 -22.75
CA THR A 40 -17.10 -8.93 -22.88
C THR A 40 -18.06 -8.42 -21.80
N LEU A 41 -19.37 -8.43 -22.10
CA LEU A 41 -20.41 -8.01 -21.16
C LEU A 41 -20.26 -8.74 -19.81
N GLN A 42 -19.99 -10.04 -19.85
CA GLN A 42 -19.79 -10.87 -18.67
C GLN A 42 -18.59 -10.41 -17.82
N GLN A 43 -17.44 -10.14 -18.44
CA GLN A 43 -16.25 -9.66 -17.71
C GLN A 43 -16.50 -8.30 -17.07
N LYS A 44 -17.21 -7.40 -17.77
CA LYS A 44 -17.57 -6.08 -17.24
C LYS A 44 -18.51 -6.19 -16.04
N LEU A 45 -19.56 -7.00 -16.14
CA LEU A 45 -20.49 -7.25 -15.04
C LEU A 45 -19.77 -7.85 -13.83
N PHE A 46 -18.89 -8.83 -14.05
CA PHE A 46 -18.10 -9.43 -12.98
C PHE A 46 -17.23 -8.39 -12.26
N SER A 47 -16.52 -7.53 -13.01
CA SER A 47 -15.70 -6.47 -12.37
C SER A 47 -16.54 -5.46 -11.60
N ILE A 48 -17.72 -5.07 -12.11
CA ILE A 48 -18.64 -4.17 -11.39
C ILE A 48 -19.14 -4.82 -10.10
N MET A 49 -19.53 -6.09 -10.15
CA MET A 49 -19.95 -6.82 -8.95
C MET A 49 -18.82 -6.93 -7.93
N MET A 50 -17.60 -7.22 -8.36
CA MET A 50 -16.42 -7.25 -7.48
C MET A 50 -16.13 -5.89 -6.86
N LEU A 51 -16.28 -4.80 -7.61
CA LEU A 51 -16.11 -3.45 -7.09
C LEU A 51 -17.16 -3.15 -6.02
N ILE A 52 -18.44 -3.43 -6.30
CA ILE A 52 -19.53 -3.23 -5.33
C ILE A 52 -19.29 -4.06 -4.06
N PHE A 53 -18.89 -5.32 -4.22
CA PHE A 53 -18.55 -6.20 -3.11
C PHE A 53 -17.39 -5.63 -2.28
N CYS A 54 -16.28 -5.25 -2.91
CA CYS A 54 -15.15 -4.60 -2.24
C CYS A 54 -15.58 -3.37 -1.45
N GLN A 55 -16.33 -2.45 -2.07
CA GLN A 55 -16.79 -1.22 -1.40
C GLN A 55 -17.75 -1.52 -0.24
N SER A 56 -18.63 -2.51 -0.38
CA SER A 56 -19.54 -2.91 0.70
C SER A 56 -18.79 -3.42 1.94
N ILE A 57 -17.74 -4.23 1.74
CA ILE A 57 -16.90 -4.73 2.83
C ILE A 57 -16.17 -3.59 3.54
N TYR A 58 -15.60 -2.64 2.78
CA TYR A 58 -15.01 -1.43 3.37
C TYR A 58 -16.01 -0.68 4.24
N LEU A 59 -17.21 -0.40 3.73
CA LEU A 59 -18.22 0.37 4.46
C LEU A 59 -18.72 -0.35 5.73
N ILE A 60 -18.95 -1.66 5.65
CA ILE A 60 -19.41 -2.48 6.79
C ILE A 60 -18.44 -2.41 7.96
N VAL A 61 -17.14 -2.30 7.71
CA VAL A 61 -16.12 -2.27 8.77
C VAL A 61 -15.72 -0.83 9.14
N LEU A 62 -15.58 0.05 8.16
CA LEU A 62 -15.11 1.42 8.36
C LEU A 62 -16.14 2.27 9.12
N ILE A 63 -17.44 2.10 8.87
CA ILE A 63 -18.49 2.87 9.57
C ILE A 63 -18.49 2.56 11.08
N PRO A 64 -18.54 1.28 11.52
CA PRO A 64 -18.41 0.96 12.94
C PRO A 64 -17.07 1.37 13.55
N GLY A 65 -15.96 1.23 12.81
CA GLY A 65 -14.64 1.64 13.26
C GLY A 65 -14.55 3.14 13.53
N LEU A 66 -15.00 3.97 12.59
CA LEU A 66 -15.03 5.43 12.75
C LEU A 66 -15.98 5.86 13.87
N HIS A 67 -17.16 5.25 13.95
CA HIS A 67 -18.09 5.48 15.05
C HIS A 67 -17.42 5.16 16.40
N TYR A 68 -16.71 4.04 16.50
CA TYR A 68 -15.99 3.66 17.72
C TYR A 68 -14.90 4.67 18.10
N CYS A 69 -14.07 5.10 17.14
CA CYS A 69 -12.98 6.03 17.40
C CYS A 69 -13.48 7.44 17.79
N ILE A 70 -14.50 7.96 17.12
CA ILE A 70 -14.96 9.35 17.28
C ILE A 70 -16.02 9.49 18.37
N LEU A 71 -17.06 8.64 18.35
CA LEU A 71 -18.30 8.87 19.10
C LEU A 71 -18.41 8.04 20.38
N SER A 72 -17.68 6.94 20.50
CA SER A 72 -17.73 6.11 21.70
C SER A 72 -17.23 6.88 22.92
N SER A 73 -17.85 6.77 24.09
CA SER A 73 -17.35 7.36 25.34
C SER A 73 -16.32 6.47 26.06
N GLU A 74 -15.86 5.41 25.39
CA GLU A 74 -14.92 4.42 25.93
C GLU A 74 -13.49 4.94 26.13
N ASP A 75 -12.69 4.16 26.87
CA ASP A 75 -11.31 4.47 27.27
C ASP A 75 -10.45 4.99 26.11
N ILE A 76 -9.83 6.16 26.32
CA ILE A 76 -8.97 6.82 25.33
C ILE A 76 -7.83 5.93 24.83
N LYS A 77 -7.33 5.02 25.69
CA LYS A 77 -6.28 4.05 25.34
C LYS A 77 -6.76 3.05 24.29
N MET A 78 -7.99 2.55 24.43
CA MET A 78 -8.57 1.61 23.46
C MET A 78 -8.86 2.33 22.14
N LYS A 79 -9.37 3.56 22.20
CA LYS A 79 -9.57 4.38 21.00
C LYS A 79 -8.28 4.57 20.20
N ILE A 80 -7.18 4.87 20.86
CA ILE A 80 -5.87 5.07 20.21
C ILE A 80 -5.35 3.76 19.61
N ALA A 81 -5.48 2.63 20.31
CA ALA A 81 -5.07 1.32 19.80
C ALA A 81 -5.79 0.94 18.50
N TYR A 82 -7.08 1.30 18.36
CA TYR A 82 -7.87 1.01 17.16
C TYR A 82 -7.89 2.13 16.11
N ALA A 83 -7.43 3.33 16.46
CA ALA A 83 -7.34 4.46 15.54
C ALA A 83 -6.35 4.18 14.40
N GLY A 84 -5.26 3.46 14.68
CA GLY A 84 -4.29 3.06 13.66
C GLY A 84 -4.90 2.21 12.54
N PRO A 85 -5.40 0.99 12.85
CA PRO A 85 -6.03 0.11 11.86
C PRO A 85 -7.19 0.76 11.09
N THR A 86 -8.04 1.51 11.81
CA THR A 86 -9.17 2.23 11.21
C THR A 86 -8.70 3.33 10.27
N GLY A 87 -7.69 4.11 10.67
CA GLY A 87 -7.09 5.17 9.86
C GLY A 87 -6.37 4.63 8.62
N TYR A 88 -5.65 3.51 8.75
CA TYR A 88 -5.02 2.85 7.60
C TYR A 88 -6.05 2.30 6.61
N THR A 89 -7.13 1.69 7.13
CA THR A 89 -8.26 1.23 6.30
C THR A 89 -8.89 2.40 5.55
N LEU A 90 -9.12 3.55 6.22
CA LEU A 90 -9.62 4.77 5.59
C LEU A 90 -8.68 5.28 4.49
N SER A 91 -7.36 5.28 4.74
CA SER A 91 -6.36 5.66 3.74
C SER A 91 -6.46 4.78 2.49
N CYS A 92 -6.51 3.46 2.66
CA CYS A 92 -6.64 2.54 1.53
C CYS A 92 -7.95 2.72 0.76
N PHE A 93 -9.05 2.97 1.48
CA PHE A 93 -10.33 3.30 0.86
C PHE A 93 -10.21 4.55 -0.01
N LEU A 94 -9.62 5.64 0.50
CA LEU A 94 -9.41 6.88 -0.24
C LEU A 94 -8.47 6.69 -1.45
N LYS A 95 -7.41 5.87 -1.32
CA LYS A 95 -6.52 5.53 -2.44
C LYS A 95 -7.26 4.87 -3.60
N ILE A 96 -8.22 3.98 -3.33
CA ILE A 96 -9.05 3.37 -4.37
C ILE A 96 -9.79 4.44 -5.18
N TYR A 97 -10.38 5.43 -4.51
CA TYR A 97 -11.04 6.53 -5.21
C TYR A 97 -10.07 7.41 -5.97
N ALA A 98 -8.91 7.75 -5.39
CA ALA A 98 -7.86 8.49 -6.10
C ALA A 98 -7.45 7.79 -7.40
N ILE A 99 -7.25 6.47 -7.35
CA ILE A 99 -6.95 5.63 -8.51
C ILE A 99 -8.09 5.65 -9.54
N ILE A 100 -9.35 5.54 -9.11
CA ILE A 100 -10.53 5.59 -10.00
C ILE A 100 -10.68 6.96 -10.68
N PHE A 101 -10.40 8.05 -9.95
CA PHE A 101 -10.43 9.40 -10.49
C PHE A 101 -9.31 9.61 -11.52
N SER A 102 -8.10 9.12 -11.25
CA SER A 102 -6.95 9.21 -12.17
C SER A 102 -6.95 8.13 -13.28
N ARG A 103 -8.04 7.39 -13.49
CA ARG A 103 -8.10 6.26 -14.45
C ARG A 103 -7.71 6.64 -15.89
N ASN A 104 -8.06 7.84 -16.34
CA ASN A 104 -7.78 8.29 -17.70
C ASN A 104 -6.28 8.52 -17.89
N GLU A 105 -5.63 9.13 -16.90
CA GLU A 105 -4.18 9.34 -16.90
C GLU A 105 -3.43 8.03 -16.76
N ILE A 106 -3.93 7.08 -15.94
CA ILE A 106 -3.37 5.72 -15.86
C ILE A 106 -3.40 5.04 -17.25
N LYS A 107 -4.52 5.13 -17.97
CA LYS A 107 -4.63 4.59 -19.34
C LYS A 107 -3.61 5.21 -20.28
N LYS A 108 -3.55 6.54 -20.31
CA LYS A 108 -2.58 7.27 -21.14
C LYS A 108 -1.15 6.88 -20.81
N CYS A 109 -0.81 6.75 -19.52
CA CYS A 109 0.51 6.29 -19.10
C CYS A 109 0.83 4.89 -19.64
N ILE A 110 -0.09 3.93 -19.48
CA ILE A 110 0.11 2.55 -19.98
C ILE A 110 0.27 2.55 -21.51
N GLU A 111 -0.55 3.31 -22.23
CA GLU A 111 -0.47 3.43 -23.69
C GLU A 111 0.86 4.07 -24.14
N LEU A 112 1.31 5.12 -23.46
CA LEU A 112 2.60 5.75 -23.72
C LEU A 112 3.76 4.80 -23.44
N MET A 113 3.67 3.97 -22.39
CA MET A 113 4.67 2.94 -22.08
C MET A 113 4.74 1.89 -23.18
N GLU A 114 3.59 1.38 -23.64
CA GLU A 114 3.48 0.43 -24.74
C GLU A 114 4.10 0.98 -26.02
N TYR A 115 3.68 2.19 -26.41
CA TYR A 115 4.15 2.86 -27.61
C TYR A 115 5.66 3.11 -27.58
N LYS A 116 6.17 3.68 -26.48
CA LYS A 116 7.60 4.03 -26.37
C LYS A 116 8.50 2.81 -26.35
N TRP A 117 8.04 1.68 -25.84
CA TRP A 117 8.82 0.44 -25.90
C TRP A 117 8.87 -0.12 -27.31
N GLN A 118 7.77 -0.03 -28.07
CA GLN A 118 7.75 -0.48 -29.47
C GLN A 118 8.67 0.35 -30.37
N GLU A 119 8.95 1.60 -30.01
CA GLU A 119 9.92 2.48 -30.70
C GLU A 119 11.39 2.08 -30.44
N ILE A 120 11.65 1.14 -29.52
CA ILE A 120 13.02 0.71 -29.19
C ILE A 120 13.51 -0.34 -30.18
N ASP A 121 14.31 0.12 -31.14
CA ASP A 121 14.94 -0.74 -32.16
C ASP A 121 16.35 -1.23 -31.77
N ASN A 122 17.03 -0.53 -30.84
CA ASN A 122 18.40 -0.84 -30.44
C ASN A 122 18.46 -1.87 -29.29
N GLU A 123 19.31 -2.89 -29.42
CA GLU A 123 19.52 -3.90 -28.38
C GLU A 123 20.02 -3.28 -27.06
N ARG A 124 20.86 -2.24 -27.13
CA ARG A 124 21.36 -1.55 -25.93
C ARG A 124 20.22 -0.87 -25.16
N ASP A 125 19.39 -0.10 -25.86
CA ASP A 125 18.25 0.61 -25.29
C ASP A 125 17.23 -0.38 -24.71
N ASN A 126 17.01 -1.51 -25.41
CA ASN A 126 16.14 -2.58 -24.92
C ASN A 126 16.67 -3.21 -23.61
N LYS A 127 17.98 -3.46 -23.50
CA LYS A 127 18.59 -3.98 -22.27
C LYS A 127 18.39 -3.03 -21.09
N ILE A 128 18.54 -1.72 -21.31
CA ILE A 128 18.28 -0.69 -20.29
C ILE A 128 16.81 -0.75 -19.85
N MET A 129 15.90 -0.80 -20.81
CA MET A 129 14.46 -0.84 -20.57
C MET A 129 14.05 -2.08 -19.76
N VAL A 130 14.44 -3.27 -20.22
CA VAL A 130 14.18 -4.55 -19.52
C VAL A 130 14.74 -4.54 -18.10
N ARG A 131 15.97 -4.03 -17.89
CA ARG A 131 16.60 -3.97 -16.57
C ARG A 131 15.79 -3.13 -15.59
N ASN A 132 15.41 -1.91 -15.98
CA ASN A 132 14.65 -1.01 -15.11
C ASN A 132 13.25 -1.55 -14.83
N THR A 133 12.57 -2.10 -15.85
CA THR A 133 11.26 -2.74 -15.66
C THR A 133 11.31 -3.91 -14.69
N LYS A 134 12.36 -4.74 -14.77
CA LYS A 134 12.58 -5.81 -13.80
C LYS A 134 12.77 -5.28 -12.38
N GLN A 135 13.48 -4.16 -12.20
CA GLN A 135 13.60 -3.50 -10.90
C GLN A 135 12.25 -2.98 -10.37
N GLY A 136 11.40 -2.44 -11.25
CA GLY A 136 10.02 -2.06 -10.90
C GLY A 136 9.19 -3.25 -10.43
N ILE A 137 9.20 -4.35 -11.18
CA ILE A 137 8.49 -5.60 -10.79
C ILE A 137 9.02 -6.13 -9.45
N GLN A 138 10.34 -6.17 -9.25
CA GLN A 138 10.94 -6.60 -7.99
C GLN A 138 10.50 -5.72 -6.82
N THR A 139 10.43 -4.40 -7.03
CA THR A 139 9.96 -3.45 -6.01
C THR A 139 8.50 -3.73 -5.63
N THR A 140 7.62 -3.97 -6.61
CA THR A 140 6.23 -4.38 -6.36
C THR A 140 6.16 -5.68 -5.56
N ILE A 141 6.93 -6.70 -5.95
CA ILE A 141 6.91 -8.01 -5.27
C ILE A 141 7.38 -7.88 -3.83
N ILE A 142 8.49 -7.17 -3.58
CA ILE A 142 9.01 -6.94 -2.23
C ILE A 142 8.00 -6.18 -1.39
N CYS A 143 7.42 -5.10 -1.94
CA CYS A 143 6.39 -4.34 -1.25
C CYS A 143 5.17 -5.21 -0.91
N GLY A 144 4.70 -6.02 -1.86
CA GLY A 144 3.63 -6.98 -1.65
C GLY A 144 3.93 -7.96 -0.53
N MET A 145 5.09 -8.62 -0.57
CA MET A 145 5.48 -9.55 0.49
C MET A 145 5.51 -8.88 1.86
N LEU A 146 6.12 -7.70 1.98
CA LEU A 146 6.18 -6.96 3.24
C LEU A 146 4.79 -6.59 3.78
N MET A 147 3.90 -6.10 2.90
CA MET A 147 2.53 -5.74 3.30
C MET A 147 1.72 -6.94 3.76
N TYR A 148 1.70 -8.04 3.00
CA TYR A 148 0.94 -9.24 3.36
C TYR A 148 1.51 -9.94 4.60
N ILE A 149 2.84 -10.06 4.71
CA ILE A 149 3.48 -10.63 5.90
C ILE A 149 3.16 -9.75 7.12
N GLY A 150 3.28 -8.42 6.98
CA GLY A 150 2.94 -7.47 8.04
C GLY A 150 1.49 -7.61 8.51
N ALA A 151 0.54 -7.74 7.58
CA ALA A 151 -0.88 -7.94 7.90
C ALA A 151 -1.11 -9.25 8.66
N VAL A 152 -0.52 -10.37 8.20
CA VAL A 152 -0.63 -11.67 8.89
C VAL A 152 0.00 -11.63 10.28
N LEU A 153 1.18 -11.01 10.42
CA LEU A 153 1.83 -10.85 11.72
C LEU A 153 1.00 -10.01 12.68
N TYR A 154 0.40 -8.92 12.19
CA TYR A 154 -0.51 -8.10 12.98
C TYR A 154 -1.73 -8.90 13.44
N GLU A 155 -2.38 -9.63 12.55
CA GLU A 155 -3.53 -10.49 12.88
C GLU A 155 -3.17 -11.60 13.88
N MET A 156 -1.99 -12.21 13.73
CA MET A 156 -1.51 -13.22 14.67
C MET A 156 -1.15 -12.62 16.04
N ALA A 157 -0.60 -11.40 16.09
CA ALA A 157 -0.18 -10.76 17.33
C ALA A 157 -1.36 -10.19 18.13
N MET A 158 -2.41 -9.70 17.47
CA MET A 158 -3.54 -9.03 18.12
C MET A 158 -4.22 -9.83 19.25
N PRO A 159 -4.44 -11.16 19.14
CA PRO A 159 -4.94 -11.98 20.24
C PRO A 159 -4.00 -12.10 21.45
N PHE A 160 -2.69 -11.92 21.25
CA PHE A 160 -1.67 -12.05 22.30
C PHE A 160 -1.25 -10.71 22.91
N VAL A 161 -1.67 -9.57 22.34
CA VAL A 161 -1.54 -8.26 22.99
C VAL A 161 -2.37 -8.31 24.27
N PRO A 162 -1.77 -8.13 25.46
CA PRO A 162 -2.45 -8.45 26.71
C PRO A 162 -3.75 -7.64 26.87
N GLU A 163 -4.88 -8.34 27.00
CA GLU A 163 -6.20 -7.79 27.39
C GLU A 163 -6.22 -7.18 28.83
N ASN A 164 -5.05 -6.91 29.40
CA ASN A 164 -4.83 -6.67 30.83
C ASN A 164 -5.29 -5.29 31.34
N ILE A 165 -5.98 -4.49 30.51
CA ILE A 165 -6.61 -3.25 30.99
C ILE A 165 -8.15 -3.37 31.00
N VAL A 166 -8.74 -4.33 30.27
CA VAL A 166 -10.21 -4.47 30.15
C VAL A 166 -10.75 -5.75 30.78
N ALA A 167 -9.93 -6.80 30.92
CA ALA A 167 -10.35 -8.04 31.57
C ALA A 167 -10.53 -7.92 33.10
N ILE A 168 -9.94 -6.89 33.74
CA ILE A 168 -9.99 -6.72 35.20
C ILE A 168 -11.29 -6.00 35.66
N THR A 169 -11.99 -5.29 34.77
CA THR A 169 -13.19 -4.50 35.11
C THR A 169 -14.51 -5.04 34.59
N SER A 170 -14.52 -6.04 33.69
CA SER A 170 -15.77 -6.68 33.25
C SER A 170 -15.64 -8.21 33.26
N ASN A 171 -16.41 -8.86 34.14
CA ASN A 171 -16.51 -10.31 34.35
C ASN A 171 -17.16 -11.05 33.15
N SER A 172 -16.66 -10.81 31.94
CA SER A 172 -17.17 -11.39 30.71
C SER A 172 -16.01 -11.73 29.78
N THR A 173 -15.92 -13.00 29.40
CA THR A 173 -14.99 -13.55 28.41
C THR A 173 -15.20 -12.84 27.07
N ARG A 174 -14.49 -11.74 26.82
CA ARG A 174 -14.51 -11.06 25.51
C ARG A 174 -13.69 -11.92 24.54
N ARG A 175 -14.24 -12.20 23.36
CA ARG A 175 -13.45 -12.66 22.22
C ARG A 175 -13.01 -11.41 21.46
N SER A 176 -11.71 -11.17 21.38
CA SER A 176 -11.14 -10.00 20.68
C SER A 176 -11.43 -10.10 19.16
N LEU A 177 -11.84 -8.98 18.55
CA LEU A 177 -11.92 -8.82 17.09
C LEU A 177 -10.84 -7.82 16.63
N MET A 178 -10.35 -7.99 15.40
CA MET A 178 -9.31 -7.15 14.78
C MET A 178 -9.70 -5.66 14.66
N HIS A 179 -10.98 -5.35 14.42
CA HIS A 179 -11.53 -4.00 14.47
C HIS A 179 -12.67 -3.94 15.50
N PRO A 180 -12.80 -2.85 16.26
CA PRO A 180 -13.85 -2.73 17.26
C PRO A 180 -15.19 -2.52 16.55
N VAL A 181 -16.12 -3.42 16.79
CA VAL A 181 -17.50 -3.24 16.37
C VAL A 181 -18.20 -2.46 17.48
N SER A 182 -18.65 -1.25 17.15
CA SER A 182 -19.48 -0.46 18.07
C SER A 182 -20.70 -1.29 18.48
N ARG A 183 -20.88 -1.51 19.79
CA ARG A 183 -22.00 -2.26 20.36
C ARG A 183 -23.36 -1.66 20.02
N VAL A 184 -23.39 -0.37 19.70
CA VAL A 184 -24.60 0.35 19.30
C VAL A 184 -25.05 -0.03 17.89
N LEU A 185 -24.11 -0.41 17.02
CA LEU A 185 -24.39 -0.73 15.61
C LEU A 185 -24.57 -2.23 15.38
N PHE A 186 -23.82 -3.08 16.09
CA PHE A 186 -23.91 -4.54 15.98
C PHE A 186 -23.58 -5.22 17.32
N ASP A 187 -24.49 -6.08 17.82
CA ASP A 187 -24.21 -6.96 18.95
C ASP A 187 -23.48 -8.22 18.47
N SER A 188 -22.15 -8.16 18.47
CA SER A 188 -21.28 -9.23 17.97
C SER A 188 -21.09 -10.41 18.92
N ARG A 189 -21.88 -10.51 20.01
CA ARG A 189 -21.74 -11.59 21.01
C ARG A 189 -22.52 -12.86 20.65
N SER A 190 -23.51 -12.75 19.78
CA SER A 190 -24.38 -13.87 19.41
C SER A 190 -23.90 -14.54 18.12
N SER A 191 -23.67 -15.86 18.16
CA SER A 191 -23.47 -16.64 16.94
C SER A 191 -24.78 -16.63 16.13
N PRO A 192 -24.77 -16.38 14.80
CA PRO A 192 -23.61 -16.41 13.88
C PRO A 192 -23.00 -15.03 13.52
N ALA A 193 -23.38 -13.94 14.19
CA ALA A 193 -22.98 -12.59 13.80
C ALA A 193 -21.48 -12.32 13.99
N TYR A 194 -20.87 -12.91 15.03
CA TYR A 194 -19.43 -12.82 15.28
C TYR A 194 -18.61 -13.41 14.12
N GLU A 195 -18.97 -14.61 13.69
CA GLU A 195 -18.27 -15.36 12.65
C GLU A 195 -18.35 -14.62 11.30
N LEU A 196 -19.51 -14.03 10.99
CA LEU A 196 -19.69 -13.22 9.78
C LEU A 196 -18.83 -11.95 9.79
N LEU A 197 -18.75 -11.25 10.92
CA LEU A 197 -17.91 -10.06 11.07
C LEU A 197 -16.41 -10.39 11.05
N TYR A 198 -16.02 -11.52 11.63
CA TYR A 198 -14.65 -11.98 11.57
C TYR A 198 -14.22 -12.29 10.12
N CYS A 199 -15.06 -13.01 9.37
CA CYS A 199 -14.83 -13.28 7.95
C CYS A 199 -14.75 -11.98 7.12
N SER A 200 -15.60 -10.98 7.41
CA SER A 200 -15.55 -9.70 6.71
C SER A 200 -14.25 -8.92 6.98
N HIS A 201 -13.70 -9.01 8.20
CA HIS A 201 -12.38 -8.43 8.52
C HIS A 201 -11.23 -9.09 7.76
N ILE A 202 -11.23 -10.42 7.63
CA ILE A 202 -10.21 -11.14 6.84
C ILE A 202 -10.28 -10.70 5.37
N ILE A 203 -11.49 -10.67 4.81
CA ILE A 203 -11.71 -10.23 3.42
C ILE A 203 -11.27 -8.77 3.25
N LEU A 204 -11.58 -7.90 4.22
CA LEU A 204 -11.11 -6.53 4.22
C LEU A 204 -9.58 -6.45 4.24
N GLY A 205 -8.91 -7.25 5.07
CA GLY A 205 -7.44 -7.30 5.14
C GLY A 205 -6.82 -7.59 3.77
N VAL A 206 -7.41 -8.52 3.02
CA VAL A 206 -7.00 -8.81 1.63
C VAL A 206 -7.18 -7.60 0.72
N PHE A 207 -8.32 -6.91 0.78
CA PHE A 207 -8.57 -5.72 -0.04
C PHE A 207 -7.66 -4.55 0.32
N VAL A 208 -7.43 -4.31 1.61
CA VAL A 208 -6.51 -3.29 2.14
C VAL A 208 -5.09 -3.53 1.65
N CYS A 209 -4.58 -4.76 1.79
CA CYS A 209 -3.27 -5.13 1.25
C CYS A 209 -3.22 -4.94 -0.27
N THR A 210 -4.25 -5.41 -0.99
CA THR A 210 -4.30 -5.28 -2.46
C THR A 210 -4.29 -3.81 -2.91
N ALA A 211 -5.04 -2.93 -2.25
CA ALA A 211 -5.09 -1.51 -2.55
C ALA A 211 -3.73 -0.82 -2.33
N SER A 212 -3.04 -1.16 -1.24
CA SER A 212 -1.71 -0.61 -0.95
C SER A 212 -0.65 -1.14 -1.93
N VAL A 213 -0.68 -2.43 -2.26
CA VAL A 213 0.23 -3.01 -3.25
C VAL A 213 -0.03 -2.41 -4.63
N LEU A 214 -1.29 -2.18 -5.00
CA LEU A 214 -1.63 -1.52 -6.26
C LEU A 214 -1.06 -0.09 -6.34
N ALA A 215 -1.20 0.69 -5.28
CA ALA A 215 -0.63 2.04 -5.21
C ALA A 215 0.89 2.02 -5.39
N CYS A 216 1.61 1.13 -4.67
CA CYS A 216 3.05 0.98 -4.82
C CYS A 216 3.43 0.50 -6.23
N ASN A 217 2.69 -0.46 -6.78
CA ASN A 217 2.93 -1.01 -8.10
C ASN A 217 2.81 0.05 -9.20
N LEU A 218 1.81 0.94 -9.14
CA LEU A 218 1.68 2.04 -10.09
C LEU A 218 2.91 2.95 -10.04
N GLY A 219 3.36 3.32 -8.84
CA GLY A 219 4.58 4.12 -8.65
C GLY A 219 5.82 3.41 -9.21
N ALA A 220 6.06 2.17 -8.79
CA ALA A 220 7.21 1.38 -9.22
C ALA A 220 7.24 1.18 -10.74
N MET A 221 6.09 0.88 -11.35
CA MET A 221 5.95 0.68 -12.79
C MET A 221 6.27 1.96 -13.57
N PHE A 222 5.63 3.08 -13.21
CA PHE A 222 5.80 4.35 -13.92
C PHE A 222 7.19 4.94 -13.75
N VAL A 223 7.70 4.98 -12.51
CA VAL A 223 9.02 5.53 -12.20
C VAL A 223 10.11 4.69 -12.85
N SER A 224 10.02 3.36 -12.79
CA SER A 224 11.04 2.51 -13.45
C SER A 224 11.08 2.73 -14.96
N HIS A 225 9.92 2.91 -15.60
CA HIS A 225 9.86 3.18 -17.03
C HIS A 225 10.38 4.59 -17.38
N LEU A 226 10.10 5.59 -16.55
CA LEU A 226 10.68 6.92 -16.69
C LEU A 226 12.21 6.90 -16.51
N CYS A 227 12.72 6.21 -15.50
CA CYS A 227 14.15 6.02 -15.27
C CYS A 227 14.83 5.34 -16.47
N ALA A 228 14.18 4.34 -17.08
CA ALA A 228 14.67 3.71 -18.30
C ALA A 228 14.80 4.71 -19.45
N GLN A 229 13.76 5.53 -19.69
CA GLN A 229 13.77 6.54 -20.75
C GLN A 229 14.89 7.56 -20.54
N ILE A 230 15.11 8.02 -19.30
CA ILE A 230 16.18 8.95 -18.97
C ILE A 230 17.55 8.31 -19.19
N GLN A 231 17.76 7.05 -18.79
CA GLN A 231 19.01 6.33 -19.03
C GLN A 231 19.30 6.14 -20.52
N ILE A 232 18.26 5.88 -21.33
CA ILE A 232 18.39 5.81 -22.79
C ILE A 232 18.82 7.17 -23.35
N ILE A 233 18.21 8.28 -22.90
CA ILE A 233 18.60 9.63 -23.30
C ILE A 233 20.08 9.88 -22.98
N ILE A 234 20.51 9.58 -21.75
CA ILE A 234 21.89 9.77 -21.30
C ILE A 234 22.85 8.96 -22.20
N SER A 235 22.57 7.67 -22.43
CA SER A 235 23.42 6.85 -23.29
C SER A 235 23.49 7.37 -24.74
N ARG A 236 22.39 7.92 -25.27
CA ARG A 236 22.39 8.56 -26.59
C ARG A 236 23.26 9.81 -26.61
N ILE A 237 23.17 10.67 -25.58
CA ILE A 237 24.02 11.87 -25.45
C ILE A 237 25.51 11.48 -25.40
N GLU A 238 25.87 10.49 -24.59
CA GLU A 238 27.25 9.99 -24.48
C GLU A 238 27.77 9.50 -25.82
N ASN A 239 27.00 8.67 -26.53
CA ASN A 239 27.37 8.22 -27.87
C ASN A 239 27.55 9.40 -28.85
N LEU A 240 26.74 10.46 -28.76
CA LEU A 240 26.90 11.64 -29.63
C LEU A 240 28.21 12.37 -29.36
N ILE A 241 28.63 12.48 -28.09
CA ILE A 241 29.89 13.11 -27.72
C ILE A 241 31.07 12.31 -28.29
N ASP A 242 31.02 10.98 -28.20
CA ASP A 242 32.08 10.10 -28.72
C ASP A 242 32.15 10.09 -30.25
N THR A 243 31.02 10.26 -30.94
CA THR A 243 30.94 10.26 -32.41
C THR A 243 31.24 11.64 -33.04
N ASN A 244 31.39 12.67 -32.21
CA ASN A 244 31.56 14.07 -32.60
C ASN A 244 32.88 14.37 -33.38
N ASN A 245 33.74 13.36 -33.55
CA ASN A 245 34.96 13.47 -34.32
C ASN A 245 34.76 13.37 -35.85
N GLU A 246 33.56 13.06 -36.38
CA GLU A 246 33.44 12.69 -37.81
C GLU A 246 32.45 13.45 -38.74
N LYS A 247 31.47 14.29 -38.31
CA LYS A 247 30.66 15.14 -39.25
C LYS A 247 29.66 16.10 -38.58
N ASN A 248 29.73 17.40 -38.90
CA ASN A 248 28.93 18.46 -38.27
C ASN A 248 27.42 18.53 -38.61
N SER A 249 26.97 18.13 -39.80
CA SER A 249 25.56 18.26 -40.21
C SER A 249 24.64 17.16 -39.64
N SER A 250 25.22 16.03 -39.23
CA SER A 250 24.51 14.93 -38.54
C SER A 250 24.11 15.31 -37.10
N LEU A 251 24.94 16.11 -36.43
CA LEU A 251 24.81 16.41 -35.01
C LEU A 251 23.56 17.22 -34.68
N GLN A 252 23.25 18.26 -35.47
CA GLN A 252 22.06 19.08 -35.21
C GLN A 252 20.77 18.25 -35.28
N THR A 253 20.69 17.33 -36.24
CA THR A 253 19.56 16.41 -36.38
C THR A 253 19.48 15.45 -35.19
N GLN A 254 20.60 14.89 -34.75
CA GLN A 254 20.65 13.98 -33.61
C GLN A 254 20.31 14.67 -32.28
N ILE A 255 20.81 15.90 -32.07
CA ILE A 255 20.47 16.73 -30.90
C ILE A 255 18.97 17.05 -30.91
N LYS A 256 18.40 17.38 -32.08
CA LYS A 256 16.95 17.62 -32.21
C LYS A 256 16.13 16.40 -31.81
N VAL A 257 16.56 15.19 -32.20
CA VAL A 257 15.92 13.93 -31.80
C VAL A 257 16.00 13.73 -30.28
N ILE A 258 17.14 14.03 -29.66
CA ILE A 258 17.30 13.90 -28.20
C ILE A 258 16.41 14.89 -27.45
N ILE A 259 16.33 16.14 -27.91
CA ILE A 259 15.45 17.17 -27.31
C ILE A 259 13.99 16.73 -27.41
N ASP A 260 13.55 16.22 -28.56
CA ASP A 260 12.18 15.71 -28.73
C ASP A 260 11.90 14.54 -27.77
N PHE A 261 12.84 13.60 -27.65
CA PHE A 261 12.70 12.46 -26.74
C PHE A 261 12.67 12.90 -25.26
N HIS A 262 13.46 13.91 -24.89
CA HIS A 262 13.46 14.50 -23.55
C HIS A 262 12.13 15.22 -23.24
N ASN A 263 11.62 16.02 -24.17
CA ASN A 263 10.31 16.69 -24.02
C ASN A 263 9.17 15.66 -23.86
N LYS A 264 9.23 14.55 -24.61
CA LYS A 264 8.28 13.43 -24.44
C LYS A 264 8.42 12.72 -23.08
N ALA A 265 9.61 12.70 -22.48
CA ALA A 265 9.82 12.16 -21.13
C ALA A 265 9.23 13.12 -20.08
N ILE A 266 9.42 14.43 -20.22
CA ILE A 266 8.79 15.44 -19.36
C ILE A 266 7.27 15.34 -19.42
N ASN A 267 6.69 15.23 -20.62
CA ASN A 267 5.23 15.08 -20.76
C ASN A 267 4.72 13.80 -20.06
N PHE A 268 5.49 12.71 -20.11
CA PHE A 268 5.15 11.49 -19.39
C PHE A 268 5.20 11.70 -17.86
N THR A 269 6.19 12.42 -17.34
CA THR A 269 6.27 12.79 -15.93
C THR A 269 5.04 13.58 -15.46
N ASN A 270 4.52 14.50 -16.27
CA ASN A 270 3.31 15.24 -15.92
C ASN A 270 2.10 14.31 -15.70
N HIS A 271 1.90 13.32 -16.58
CA HIS A 271 0.85 12.32 -16.40
C HIS A 271 1.10 11.44 -15.16
N ILE A 272 2.36 11.08 -14.89
CA ILE A 272 2.72 10.33 -13.67
C ILE A 272 2.37 11.13 -12.42
N GLU A 273 2.67 12.43 -12.41
CA GLU A 273 2.36 13.32 -11.29
C GLU A 273 0.85 13.41 -11.05
N GLU A 274 0.04 13.58 -12.10
CA GLU A 274 -1.43 13.59 -11.98
C GLU A 274 -2.00 12.28 -11.41
N VAL A 275 -1.36 11.14 -11.70
CA VAL A 275 -1.77 9.84 -11.14
C VAL A 275 -1.31 9.70 -9.70
N LEU A 276 -0.03 9.94 -9.41
CA LEU A 276 0.58 9.60 -8.14
C LEU A 276 0.40 10.66 -7.06
N SER A 277 0.21 11.93 -7.41
CA SER A 277 0.15 13.04 -6.44
C SER A 277 -0.89 12.80 -5.35
N ASN A 278 -2.14 12.53 -5.73
CA ASN A 278 -3.21 12.25 -4.76
C ASN A 278 -2.95 10.98 -3.94
N ILE A 279 -2.43 9.93 -4.58
CA ILE A 279 -2.14 8.64 -3.92
C ILE A 279 -1.05 8.82 -2.87
N CYS A 280 0.06 9.48 -3.23
CA CYS A 280 1.18 9.76 -2.37
C CYS A 280 0.81 10.73 -1.24
N LEU A 281 -0.04 11.72 -1.50
CA LEU A 281 -0.54 12.64 -0.48
C LEU A 281 -1.34 11.90 0.60
N ILE A 282 -2.27 11.03 0.18
CA ILE A 282 -3.05 10.18 1.09
C ILE A 282 -2.10 9.29 1.91
N GLU A 283 -1.11 8.67 1.26
CA GLU A 283 -0.15 7.80 1.95
C GLU A 283 0.71 8.56 2.96
N MET A 284 1.19 9.75 2.60
CA MET A 284 2.02 10.57 3.47
C MET A 284 1.24 11.03 4.71
N ILE A 285 0.01 11.53 4.53
CA ILE A 285 -0.84 11.95 5.65
C ILE A 285 -1.14 10.77 6.56
N ALA A 286 -1.52 9.62 5.98
CA ALA A 286 -1.82 8.41 6.74
C ALA A 286 -0.58 7.91 7.51
N SER A 287 0.57 7.82 6.84
CA SER A 287 1.83 7.36 7.46
C SER A 287 2.27 8.27 8.60
N CYS A 288 2.22 9.59 8.40
CA CYS A 288 2.51 10.55 9.47
C CYS A 288 1.57 10.38 10.67
N ALA A 289 0.26 10.22 10.43
CA ALA A 289 -0.70 10.00 11.51
C ALA A 289 -0.45 8.67 12.24
N LEU A 290 -0.15 7.60 11.51
CA LEU A 290 0.14 6.28 12.08
C LEU A 290 1.41 6.29 12.92
N ILE A 291 2.51 6.86 12.40
CA ILE A 291 3.78 6.98 13.13
C ILE A 291 3.55 7.74 14.44
N CYS A 292 2.85 8.88 14.40
CA CYS A 292 2.53 9.65 15.60
C CYS A 292 1.71 8.84 16.62
N LEU A 293 0.73 8.07 16.16
CA LEU A 293 -0.11 7.22 17.04
C LEU A 293 0.69 6.06 17.64
N ASP A 294 1.54 5.42 16.84
CA ASP A 294 2.39 4.31 17.26
C ASP A 294 3.45 4.78 18.27
N GLU A 295 4.10 5.92 18.02
CA GLU A 295 5.04 6.55 18.96
C GLU A 295 4.36 6.89 20.30
N TYR A 296 3.17 7.51 20.24
CA TYR A 296 2.40 7.80 21.44
C TYR A 296 2.03 6.53 22.21
N TYR A 297 1.61 5.47 21.49
CA TYR A 297 1.28 4.19 22.10
C TYR A 297 2.51 3.54 22.76
N CYS A 298 3.68 3.59 22.10
CA CYS A 298 4.94 3.09 22.65
C CYS A 298 5.37 3.84 23.92
N ILE A 299 5.21 5.16 23.95
CA ILE A 299 5.46 5.99 25.14
C ILE A 299 4.50 5.60 26.27
N LEU A 300 3.21 5.44 25.96
CA LEU A 300 2.21 5.04 26.94
C LEU A 300 2.54 3.67 27.58
N VAL A 301 2.88 2.68 26.75
CA VAL A 301 3.29 1.34 27.21
C VAL A 301 4.56 1.42 28.06
N SER A 302 5.55 2.21 27.64
CA SER A 302 6.79 2.42 28.37
C SER A 302 6.56 3.05 29.75
N ILE A 303 5.66 4.04 29.84
CA ILE A 303 5.25 4.67 31.11
C ILE A 303 4.53 3.66 32.00
N ILE A 304 3.66 2.82 31.44
CA ILE A 304 2.96 1.76 32.19
C ILE A 304 3.98 0.75 32.74
N PHE A 305 4.94 0.31 31.93
CA PHE A 305 5.99 -0.60 32.34
C PHE A 305 6.88 0.01 33.44
N TYR A 306 7.21 1.30 33.31
CA TYR A 306 7.94 2.04 34.34
C TYR A 306 7.15 2.14 35.66
N LYS A 307 5.86 2.49 35.61
CA LYS A 307 4.97 2.55 36.78
C LYS A 307 4.76 1.18 37.43
N PHE A 308 4.67 0.11 36.65
CA PHE A 308 4.58 -1.24 37.16
C PHE A 308 5.86 -1.62 37.92
N LYS A 309 7.02 -1.32 37.34
CA LYS A 309 8.33 -1.55 37.98
C LYS A 309 8.44 -0.79 39.30
N THR A 310 8.08 0.50 39.35
CA THR A 310 8.13 1.30 40.60
C THR A 310 7.13 0.82 41.66
N SER A 311 5.92 0.40 41.26
CA SER A 311 4.92 -0.16 42.17
C SER A 311 5.39 -1.46 42.83
N VAL A 312 5.95 -2.39 42.04
CA VAL A 312 6.52 -3.65 42.54
C VAL A 312 7.69 -3.39 43.50
N PHE A 313 8.60 -2.47 43.15
CA PHE A 313 9.70 -2.07 44.04
C PHE A 313 9.19 -1.46 45.36
N SER A 314 8.14 -0.64 45.32
CA SER A 314 7.51 -0.05 46.52
C SER A 314 6.92 -1.12 47.44
N HIS A 315 6.19 -2.10 46.88
CA HIS A 315 5.63 -3.21 47.64
C HIS A 315 6.71 -4.10 48.26
N ILE A 316 7.79 -4.41 47.54
CA ILE A 316 8.92 -5.19 48.08
C ILE A 316 9.58 -4.46 49.26
N ILE A 317 9.82 -3.15 49.15
CA ILE A 317 10.41 -2.35 50.24
C ILE A 317 9.48 -2.31 51.46
N HIS A 318 8.17 -2.19 51.25
CA HIS A 318 7.18 -2.20 52.33
C HIS A 318 7.14 -3.55 53.06
N SER A 319 7.16 -4.66 52.33
CA SER A 319 7.20 -6.02 52.90
C SER A 319 8.48 -6.27 53.70
N ILE A 320 9.64 -5.78 53.23
CA ILE A 320 10.91 -5.90 53.96
C ILE A 320 10.88 -5.08 55.27
N LYS A 321 10.30 -3.87 55.24
CA LYS A 321 10.12 -3.05 56.45
C LYS A 321 9.20 -3.71 57.48
N LEU A 322 8.08 -4.28 57.05
CA LEU A 322 7.16 -4.99 57.94
C LEU A 322 7.80 -6.22 58.57
N ASN A 323 8.59 -6.98 57.80
CA ASN A 323 9.25 -8.18 58.32
C ASN A 323 10.32 -7.82 59.37
N ARG A 324 11.11 -6.77 59.14
CA ARG A 324 12.06 -6.26 60.15
C ARG A 324 11.39 -5.73 61.41
N LEU A 325 10.22 -5.09 61.29
CA LEU A 325 9.47 -4.62 62.45
C LEU A 325 8.90 -5.79 63.27
N GLY A 326 8.47 -6.86 62.61
CA GLY A 326 8.05 -8.10 63.26
C GLY A 326 9.18 -8.81 64.01
N GLU A 327 10.40 -8.79 63.47
CA GLU A 327 11.60 -9.32 64.16
C GLU A 327 12.06 -8.48 65.35
N ILE A 328 11.79 -7.16 65.36
CA ILE A 328 12.16 -6.26 66.47
C ILE A 328 11.13 -6.31 67.61
N MET A 329 9.90 -6.73 67.33
CA MET A 329 8.81 -6.78 68.30
C MET A 329 8.64 -8.14 69.01
N ASN A 330 9.37 -9.17 68.58
CA ASN A 330 9.43 -10.50 69.21
C ASN A 330 10.72 -10.67 70.04
#